data_AF-A0A523A9A5-F1
#
_entry.id   AF-A0A523A9A5-F1
#
_cell.length_a   1.000
_cell.length_b   1.000
_cell.length_c   1.000
_cell.angle_alpha   90.00
_cell.angle_beta   90.00
_cell.angle_gamma   90.00
#
_symmetry.space_group_name_H-M   'P 1'
#
loop_
_entity.id
_entity.type
_entity.pdbx_description
1 polymer ?
#
loop_
_entity_poly.entity_id
_entity_poly.type
_entity_poly.pdbx_seq_one_letter_code
_entity_poly.pdbx_strand_id
1 'polypeptide(L)'
;MQKEVQICVVGKVFRPNKSKVLALNKTLSEYLKLVKWYLSYNSKSKKFLHEKCYEKAKELFNLNTALIQTARDKAVEILKSFEENRKEGSVLKPKRISIRFDKRCYSFSKTDNALTPYWLTLSLNREERISLPIVFGERQKQRIEEALKGEWQFTTVEMVKRGGEWYAHFVLKKVVEVPDEPETVIAIDRGEHNLAVAVAIS
;
A
#
# COMPACT_ATOMS: atom_id res chain seq x y z
N MET A 1 4.07 -22.12 -17.31
CA MET A 1 2.84 -21.50 -16.73
C MET A 1 2.91 -19.97 -16.62
N GLN A 2 1.80 -19.25 -16.86
CA GLN A 2 1.70 -17.81 -16.55
C GLN A 2 1.51 -17.59 -15.04
N LYS A 3 2.32 -16.71 -14.43
CA LYS A 3 2.20 -16.32 -13.02
C LYS A 3 2.07 -14.80 -12.90
N GLU A 4 1.18 -14.34 -12.02
CA GLU A 4 1.13 -12.93 -11.61
C GLU A 4 2.22 -12.68 -10.56
N VAL A 5 3.15 -11.77 -10.85
CA VAL A 5 4.14 -11.29 -9.89
C VAL A 5 3.78 -9.88 -9.42
N GLN A 6 4.04 -9.61 -8.15
CA GLN A 6 3.80 -8.31 -7.54
C GLN A 6 5.08 -7.80 -6.90
N ILE A 7 5.37 -6.51 -7.09
CA ILE A 7 6.51 -5.83 -6.48
C ILE A 7 6.07 -4.51 -5.85
N CYS A 8 6.80 -4.06 -4.84
CA CYS A 8 6.59 -2.78 -4.18
C CYS A 8 7.75 -1.84 -4.50
N VAL A 9 7.43 -0.68 -5.09
CA VAL A 9 8.39 0.38 -5.38
C VAL A 9 8.14 1.56 -4.44
N VAL A 10 9.16 1.97 -3.72
CA VAL A 10 9.06 3.05 -2.74
C VAL A 10 9.59 4.36 -3.32
N GLY A 11 8.75 5.39 -3.30
CA GLY A 11 9.12 6.77 -3.59
C GLY A 11 9.01 7.65 -2.34
N LYS A 12 9.95 8.58 -2.17
CA LYS A 12 9.90 9.59 -1.09
C LYS A 12 9.08 10.78 -1.55
N VAL A 13 8.15 11.26 -0.71
CA VAL A 13 7.46 12.53 -0.96
C VAL A 13 8.46 13.66 -0.74
N PHE A 14 8.73 14.44 -1.79
CA PHE A 14 9.79 15.44 -1.77
C PHE A 14 9.26 16.81 -1.36
N ARG A 15 9.78 17.36 -0.26
CA ARG A 15 9.47 18.73 0.23
C ARG A 15 7.98 19.12 0.09
N PRO A 16 7.03 18.32 0.62
CA PRO A 16 5.63 18.69 0.58
C PRO A 16 5.40 19.95 1.43
N ASN A 17 4.56 20.86 0.96
CA ASN A 17 4.21 22.04 1.74
C ASN A 17 3.43 21.66 3.02
N LYS A 18 3.40 22.56 4.01
CA LYS A 18 2.79 22.30 5.32
C LYS A 18 1.30 21.92 5.21
N SER A 19 0.55 22.53 4.29
CA SER A 19 -0.87 22.23 4.09
C SER A 19 -1.10 20.81 3.56
N LYS A 20 -0.32 20.34 2.57
CA LYS A 20 -0.39 18.95 2.08
C LYS A 20 -0.01 17.94 3.15
N VAL A 21 1.01 18.23 3.96
CA VAL A 21 1.39 17.39 5.10
C VAL A 21 0.27 17.32 6.14
N LEU A 22 -0.37 18.46 6.43
CA LEU A 22 -1.51 18.52 7.34
C LEU A 22 -2.70 17.70 6.81
N ALA A 23 -3.01 17.82 5.52
CA ALA A 23 -4.06 17.05 4.86
C ALA A 23 -3.80 15.53 5.01
N LEU A 24 -2.60 15.06 4.64
CA LEU A 24 -2.21 13.65 4.81
C LEU A 24 -2.31 13.18 6.27
N ASN A 25 -1.89 14.01 7.23
CA ASN A 25 -1.97 13.68 8.65
C ASN A 25 -3.43 13.56 9.13
N LYS A 26 -4.30 14.49 8.73
CA LYS A 26 -5.73 14.44 9.04
C LYS A 26 -6.35 13.18 8.43
N THR A 27 -6.09 12.91 7.16
CA THR A 27 -6.58 11.70 6.48
C THR A 27 -6.08 10.43 7.16
N LEU A 28 -4.81 10.35 7.54
CA LEU A 28 -4.26 9.17 8.24
C LEU A 28 -4.95 8.93 9.58
N SER A 29 -5.14 9.99 10.36
CA SER A 29 -5.83 9.91 11.65
C SER A 29 -7.25 9.40 11.47
N GLU A 30 -7.99 9.96 10.52
CA GLU A 30 -9.38 9.56 10.23
C GLU A 30 -9.47 8.12 9.70
N TYR A 31 -8.57 7.76 8.77
CA TYR A 31 -8.47 6.42 8.21
C TYR A 31 -8.13 5.38 9.30
N LEU A 32 -7.28 5.71 10.27
CA LEU A 32 -6.99 4.84 11.41
C LEU A 32 -8.19 4.64 12.32
N LYS A 33 -8.96 5.70 12.58
CA LYS A 33 -10.21 5.58 13.35
C LYS A 33 -11.20 4.67 12.62
N LEU A 34 -11.35 4.84 11.30
CA LEU A 34 -12.24 4.00 10.50
C LEU A 34 -11.80 2.53 10.48
N VAL A 35 -10.50 2.25 10.31
CA VAL A 35 -9.98 0.87 10.39
C VAL A 35 -10.29 0.25 11.76
N LYS A 36 -10.05 0.99 12.86
CA LYS A 36 -10.39 0.50 14.22
C LYS A 36 -11.88 0.27 14.40
N TRP A 37 -12.72 1.13 13.83
CA TRP A 37 -14.16 0.99 13.85
C TRP A 37 -14.62 -0.25 13.08
N TYR A 38 -14.05 -0.54 11.91
CA TYR A 38 -14.31 -1.81 11.22
C TYR A 38 -13.84 -3.02 12.02
N LEU A 39 -12.66 -2.93 12.66
CA LEU A 39 -12.13 -4.01 13.50
C LEU A 39 -13.01 -4.30 14.73
N SER A 40 -13.73 -3.32 15.27
CA SER A 40 -14.62 -3.56 16.42
C SER A 40 -15.82 -4.46 16.08
N TYR A 41 -16.15 -4.64 14.80
CA TYR A 41 -17.16 -5.60 14.37
C TYR A 41 -16.65 -7.05 14.33
N ASN A 42 -15.33 -7.27 14.51
CA ASN A 42 -14.69 -8.57 14.56
C ASN A 42 -15.12 -9.54 13.43
N SER A 43 -15.23 -9.02 12.20
CA SER A 43 -15.70 -9.79 11.04
C SER A 43 -14.67 -9.82 9.93
N LYS A 44 -14.41 -11.02 9.41
CA LYS A 44 -13.54 -11.25 8.23
C LYS A 44 -14.30 -11.17 6.90
N SER A 45 -15.62 -10.93 6.93
CA SER A 45 -16.47 -10.88 5.74
C SER A 45 -16.59 -9.46 5.20
N LYS A 46 -15.94 -9.21 4.05
CA LYS A 46 -16.06 -7.93 3.34
C LYS A 46 -17.51 -7.61 2.96
N LYS A 47 -18.28 -8.63 2.56
CA LYS A 47 -19.70 -8.50 2.19
C LYS A 47 -20.54 -8.03 3.38
N PHE A 48 -20.39 -8.70 4.53
CA PHE A 48 -21.08 -8.33 5.77
C PHE A 48 -20.79 -6.88 6.18
N LEU A 49 -19.51 -6.50 6.22
CA LEU A 49 -19.11 -5.14 6.59
C LEU A 49 -19.58 -4.10 5.56
N HIS A 50 -19.72 -4.47 4.30
CA HIS A 50 -20.30 -3.57 3.31
C HIS A 50 -21.78 -3.34 3.58
N GLU A 51 -22.58 -4.40 3.63
CA GLU A 51 -24.04 -4.33 3.75
C GLU A 51 -24.49 -3.69 5.07
N LYS A 52 -23.79 -3.96 6.16
CA LYS A 52 -24.19 -3.50 7.51
C LYS A 52 -23.54 -2.21 7.97
N CYS A 53 -22.36 -1.88 7.43
CA CYS A 53 -21.54 -0.81 8.00
C CYS A 53 -21.17 0.29 7.00
N TYR A 54 -21.33 0.09 5.69
CA TYR A 54 -20.86 1.06 4.69
C TYR A 54 -21.58 2.41 4.74
N GLU A 55 -22.92 2.42 4.79
CA GLU A 55 -23.68 3.68 4.86
C GLU A 55 -23.40 4.43 6.16
N LYS A 56 -23.38 3.71 7.29
CA LYS A 56 -22.97 4.28 8.58
C LYS A 56 -21.54 4.83 8.56
N ALA A 57 -20.61 4.19 7.85
CA ALA A 57 -19.25 4.70 7.69
C ALA A 57 -19.19 6.01 6.89
N LYS A 58 -20.04 6.15 5.85
CA LYS A 58 -20.13 7.40 5.04
C LYS A 58 -20.68 8.57 5.85
N GLU A 59 -21.57 8.30 6.79
CA GLU A 59 -22.13 9.30 7.70
C GLU A 59 -21.11 9.72 8.77
N LEU A 60 -20.42 8.75 9.36
CA LEU A 60 -19.54 8.99 10.52
C LEU A 60 -18.15 9.52 10.15
N PHE A 61 -17.62 9.20 8.97
CA PHE A 61 -16.24 9.51 8.61
C PHE A 61 -16.17 10.41 7.37
N ASN A 62 -15.40 11.50 7.48
CA ASN A 62 -15.18 12.40 6.36
C ASN A 62 -14.03 11.89 5.47
N LEU A 63 -14.26 10.79 4.77
CA LEU A 63 -13.34 10.19 3.80
C LEU A 63 -14.09 9.96 2.48
N ASN A 64 -13.38 9.95 1.35
CA ASN A 64 -14.00 9.53 0.11
C ASN A 64 -14.41 8.04 0.17
N THR A 65 -15.37 7.66 -0.66
CA THR A 65 -15.97 6.32 -0.66
C THR A 65 -14.94 5.22 -0.95
N ALA A 66 -13.95 5.49 -1.81
CA ALA A 66 -12.87 4.56 -2.10
C ALA A 66 -11.98 4.29 -0.86
N LEU A 67 -11.64 5.33 -0.09
CA LEU A 67 -10.90 5.19 1.16
C LEU A 67 -11.71 4.45 2.22
N ILE A 68 -13.03 4.67 2.28
CA ILE A 68 -13.89 3.90 3.18
C ILE A 68 -13.83 2.40 2.87
N GLN A 69 -13.92 2.03 1.60
CA GLN A 69 -13.85 0.64 1.17
C GLN A 69 -12.45 0.03 1.36
N THR A 70 -11.37 0.77 1.08
CA THR A 70 -10.02 0.26 1.31
C THR A 70 -9.71 0.11 2.80
N ALA A 71 -10.26 0.98 3.67
CA ALA A 71 -10.15 0.84 5.12
C ALA A 71 -10.83 -0.43 5.62
N ARG A 72 -12.03 -0.75 5.10
CA ARG A 72 -12.72 -2.02 5.36
C ARG A 72 -11.86 -3.21 4.96
N ASP A 73 -11.33 -3.19 3.75
CA ASP A 73 -10.52 -4.29 3.23
C ASP A 73 -9.25 -4.49 4.04
N LYS A 74 -8.58 -3.39 4.42
CA LYS A 74 -7.41 -3.41 5.29
C LYS A 74 -7.75 -3.92 6.69
N ALA A 75 -8.91 -3.58 7.26
CA ALA A 75 -9.35 -4.12 8.54
C ALA A 75 -9.54 -5.65 8.49
N VAL A 76 -10.15 -6.17 7.41
CA VAL A 76 -10.30 -7.62 7.20
C VAL A 76 -8.94 -8.31 7.08
N GLU A 77 -8.00 -7.74 6.31
CA GLU A 77 -6.64 -8.28 6.17
C GLU A 77 -5.88 -8.30 7.50
N ILE A 78 -5.98 -7.21 8.29
CA ILE A 78 -5.39 -7.13 9.63
C ILE A 78 -5.97 -8.20 10.55
N LEU A 79 -7.30 -8.38 10.56
CA LEU A 79 -7.95 -9.36 11.42
C LEU A 79 -7.55 -10.80 11.06
N LYS A 80 -7.52 -11.13 9.77
CA LYS A 80 -7.06 -12.44 9.28
C LYS A 80 -5.62 -12.72 9.72
N SER A 81 -4.72 -11.79 9.41
CA SER A 81 -3.31 -11.93 9.78
C SER A 81 -3.11 -12.04 11.29
N PHE A 82 -3.88 -11.29 12.09
CA PHE A 82 -3.84 -11.40 13.54
C PHE A 82 -4.30 -12.78 14.01
N GLU A 83 -5.42 -13.30 13.53
CA GLU A 83 -5.91 -14.63 13.93
C GLU A 83 -4.97 -15.77 13.54
N GLU A 84 -4.34 -15.68 12.36
CA GLU A 84 -3.36 -16.67 11.89
C GLU A 84 -2.08 -16.69 12.73
N ASN A 85 -1.67 -15.54 13.28
CA ASN A 85 -0.38 -15.39 13.97
C ASN A 85 -0.52 -15.13 15.48
N ARG A 86 -1.74 -15.09 16.04
CA ARG A 86 -1.94 -14.70 17.45
C ARG A 86 -1.34 -15.76 18.36
N LYS A 87 -0.62 -15.27 19.38
CA LYS A 87 -0.26 -16.06 20.56
C LYS A 87 -1.39 -15.95 21.58
N GLU A 88 -1.49 -16.93 22.46
CA GLU A 88 -2.44 -16.91 23.57
C GLU A 88 -2.33 -15.59 24.37
N GLY A 89 -3.47 -14.99 24.72
CA GLY A 89 -3.53 -13.69 25.41
C GLY A 89 -3.24 -12.44 24.56
N SER A 90 -2.92 -12.59 23.26
CA SER A 90 -2.68 -11.42 22.39
C SER A 90 -3.95 -10.60 22.16
N VAL A 91 -3.83 -9.27 22.11
CA VAL A 91 -4.94 -8.35 21.82
C VAL A 91 -4.63 -7.51 20.59
N LEU A 92 -5.56 -7.50 19.61
CA LEU A 92 -5.42 -6.72 18.39
C LEU A 92 -5.61 -5.23 18.65
N LYS A 93 -4.51 -4.47 18.65
CA LYS A 93 -4.51 -3.01 18.81
C LYS A 93 -3.57 -2.34 17.79
N PRO A 94 -4.03 -2.07 16.55
CA PRO A 94 -3.18 -1.40 15.56
C PRO A 94 -2.82 0.02 16.02
N LYS A 95 -1.52 0.26 16.18
CA LYS A 95 -0.95 1.57 16.56
C LYS A 95 -0.55 2.42 15.36
N ARG A 96 -0.12 1.78 14.27
CA ARG A 96 0.35 2.43 13.05
C ARG A 96 -0.27 1.72 11.85
N ILE A 97 -0.69 2.48 10.86
CA ILE A 97 -1.15 1.99 9.58
C ILE A 97 -0.69 2.92 8.46
N SER A 98 -0.87 2.46 7.24
CA SER A 98 -0.73 3.23 6.01
C SER A 98 -2.10 3.49 5.38
N ILE A 99 -2.26 4.62 4.69
CA ILE A 99 -3.47 4.90 3.91
C ILE A 99 -3.34 4.19 2.57
N ARG A 100 -4.29 3.32 2.22
CA ARG A 100 -4.30 2.63 0.94
C ARG A 100 -5.17 3.38 -0.07
N PHE A 101 -4.57 3.77 -1.18
CA PHE A 101 -5.27 4.34 -2.33
C PHE A 101 -5.29 3.32 -3.46
N ASP A 102 -6.46 3.10 -4.05
CA ASP A 102 -6.61 2.34 -5.30
C ASP A 102 -6.83 3.28 -6.49
N LYS A 103 -6.90 2.73 -7.70
CA LYS A 103 -7.03 3.50 -8.94
C LYS A 103 -8.20 4.49 -8.96
N ARG A 104 -9.21 4.34 -8.09
CA ARG A 104 -10.36 5.25 -7.99
C ARG A 104 -10.01 6.53 -7.23
N CYS A 105 -8.95 6.52 -6.43
CA CYS A 105 -8.58 7.65 -5.56
C CYS A 105 -7.10 8.07 -5.64
N TYR A 106 -6.32 7.54 -6.58
CA TYR A 106 -5.05 8.16 -6.97
C TYR A 106 -4.88 8.20 -8.49
N SER A 107 -4.05 9.15 -8.93
CA SER A 107 -3.43 9.13 -10.25
C SER A 107 -1.94 9.41 -10.12
N PHE A 108 -1.15 8.87 -11.04
CA PHE A 108 0.28 9.06 -11.07
C PHE A 108 0.70 9.41 -12.49
N SER A 109 1.45 10.50 -12.64
CA SER A 109 1.84 11.03 -13.95
C SER A 109 3.27 11.54 -13.96
N LYS A 110 3.79 11.66 -15.18
CA LYS A 110 5.07 12.28 -15.48
C LYS A 110 4.84 13.67 -16.07
N THR A 111 5.67 14.64 -15.71
CA THR A 111 5.60 16.05 -16.10
C THR A 111 7.01 16.58 -16.40
N ASP A 112 7.12 17.77 -17.00
CA ASP A 112 8.40 18.39 -17.35
C ASP A 112 9.03 19.20 -16.19
N ASN A 113 8.63 18.94 -14.95
CA ASN A 113 9.11 19.69 -13.80
C ASN A 113 10.58 19.38 -13.48
N ALA A 114 11.40 20.43 -13.32
CA ALA A 114 12.84 20.33 -13.11
C ALA A 114 13.25 19.60 -11.81
N LEU A 115 12.44 19.65 -10.74
CA LEU A 115 12.78 19.02 -9.45
C LEU A 115 12.53 17.51 -9.45
N THR A 116 11.37 17.11 -9.96
CA THR A 116 11.06 15.71 -10.24
C THR A 116 9.94 15.67 -11.27
N PRO A 117 10.05 14.79 -12.27
CA PRO A 117 9.00 14.63 -13.25
C PRO A 117 7.80 13.85 -12.67
N TYR A 118 7.94 13.15 -11.54
CA TYR A 118 6.92 12.24 -11.02
C TYR A 118 5.97 12.88 -10.01
N TRP A 119 4.67 12.83 -10.31
CA TRP A 119 3.63 13.42 -9.48
C TRP A 119 2.55 12.41 -9.13
N LEU A 120 2.30 12.26 -7.83
CA LEU A 120 1.23 11.45 -7.27
C LEU A 120 0.10 12.37 -6.82
N THR A 121 -1.06 12.24 -7.45
CA THR A 121 -2.27 12.96 -7.02
C THR A 121 -3.17 12.02 -6.24
N LEU A 122 -3.57 12.44 -5.05
CA LEU A 122 -4.39 11.67 -4.11
C LEU A 122 -5.71 12.40 -3.89
N SER A 123 -6.81 11.65 -3.98
CA SER A 123 -8.13 12.11 -3.53
C SER A 123 -8.33 11.67 -2.08
N LEU A 124 -8.51 12.62 -1.17
CA LEU A 124 -8.56 12.36 0.27
C LEU A 124 -10.03 12.26 0.76
N ASN A 125 -10.62 13.37 1.17
CA ASN A 125 -11.99 13.57 1.64
C ASN A 125 -12.78 14.38 0.61
N ARG A 126 -14.10 14.58 0.85
CA ARG A 126 -15.10 15.24 -0.03
C ARG A 126 -14.52 16.43 -0.82
N GLU A 127 -13.94 16.13 -1.99
CA GLU A 127 -13.33 17.04 -2.98
C GLU A 127 -11.91 17.57 -2.69
N GLU A 128 -11.26 17.19 -1.59
CA GLU A 128 -9.86 17.54 -1.35
C GLU A 128 -8.93 16.62 -2.13
N ARG A 129 -8.23 17.20 -3.11
CA ARG A 129 -7.16 16.55 -3.88
C ARG A 129 -5.84 17.22 -3.60
N ILE A 130 -4.80 16.41 -3.37
CA ILE A 130 -3.43 16.90 -3.24
C ILE A 130 -2.53 16.24 -4.26
N SER A 131 -1.63 17.03 -4.86
CA SER A 131 -0.58 16.51 -5.74
C SER A 131 0.77 16.61 -5.04
N LEU A 132 1.49 15.50 -5.01
CA LEU A 132 2.73 15.30 -4.29
C LEU A 132 3.86 14.98 -5.27
N PRO A 133 4.96 15.75 -5.27
CA PRO A 133 6.14 15.38 -6.01
C PRO A 133 6.81 14.17 -5.34
N ILE A 134 7.16 13.16 -6.14
CA ILE A 134 7.78 11.93 -5.67
C ILE A 134 9.20 11.83 -6.23
N VAL A 135 10.15 11.46 -5.38
CA VAL A 135 11.54 11.17 -5.78
C VAL A 135 11.82 9.69 -5.55
N PHE A 136 12.45 9.07 -6.53
CA PHE A 136 12.83 7.66 -6.51
C PHE A 136 14.36 7.53 -6.54
N GLY A 137 14.89 6.48 -5.92
CA GLY A 137 16.26 6.05 -6.19
C GLY A 137 16.38 5.46 -7.61
N GLU A 138 17.60 5.28 -8.11
CA GLU A 138 17.85 4.88 -9.51
C GLU A 138 17.12 3.58 -9.90
N ARG A 139 17.24 2.52 -9.09
CA ARG A 139 16.56 1.24 -9.34
C ARG A 139 15.04 1.37 -9.30
N GLN A 140 14.51 2.15 -8.36
CA GLN A 140 13.07 2.40 -8.26
C GLN A 140 12.58 3.20 -9.47
N LYS A 141 13.37 4.17 -9.94
CA LYS A 141 13.07 4.98 -11.12
C LYS A 141 12.92 4.14 -12.37
N GLN A 142 13.85 3.21 -12.62
CA GLN A 142 13.75 2.27 -13.74
C GLN A 142 12.41 1.54 -13.73
N ARG A 143 12.02 0.97 -12.58
CA ARG A 143 10.77 0.22 -12.47
C ARG A 143 9.52 1.07 -12.68
N ILE A 144 9.54 2.32 -12.21
CA ILE A 144 8.46 3.27 -12.44
C ILE A 144 8.35 3.64 -13.91
N GLU A 145 9.46 3.82 -14.62
CA GLU A 145 9.46 4.08 -16.06
C GLU A 145 8.92 2.89 -16.86
N GLU A 146 9.32 1.65 -16.53
CA GLU A 146 8.73 0.44 -17.11
C GLU A 146 7.20 0.39 -16.90
N ALA A 147 6.74 0.76 -15.70
CA ALA A 147 5.31 0.84 -15.39
C ALA A 147 4.58 1.93 -16.19
N LEU A 148 5.20 3.10 -16.36
CA LEU A 148 4.64 4.18 -17.18
C LEU A 148 4.56 3.82 -18.68
N LYS A 149 5.45 2.95 -19.16
CA LYS A 149 5.41 2.37 -20.51
C LYS A 149 4.39 1.23 -20.66
N GLY A 150 3.75 0.81 -19.57
CA GLY A 150 2.75 -0.26 -19.56
C GLY A 150 3.33 -1.67 -19.36
N GLU A 151 4.63 -1.82 -19.14
CA GLU A 151 5.25 -3.14 -18.88
C GLU A 151 4.86 -3.70 -17.51
N TRP A 152 4.52 -2.80 -16.57
CA TRP A 152 3.96 -3.11 -15.27
C TRP A 152 2.65 -2.35 -15.06
N GLN A 153 1.69 -3.00 -14.44
CA GLN A 153 0.43 -2.39 -14.08
C GLN A 153 0.52 -1.78 -12.68
N PHE A 154 0.28 -0.47 -12.56
CA PHE A 154 0.00 0.16 -11.26
C PHE A 154 -1.29 -0.40 -10.66
N THR A 155 -1.31 -0.72 -9.36
CA THR A 155 -2.53 -1.20 -8.69
C THR A 155 -2.96 -0.29 -7.57
N THR A 156 -2.17 -0.20 -6.52
CA THR A 156 -2.45 0.57 -5.32
C THR A 156 -1.23 1.36 -4.92
N VAL A 157 -1.45 2.45 -4.19
CA VAL A 157 -0.39 3.21 -3.54
C VAL A 157 -0.71 3.26 -2.06
N GLU A 158 0.24 2.85 -1.23
CA GLU A 158 0.14 3.04 0.20
C GLU A 158 0.97 4.25 0.65
N MET A 159 0.31 5.23 1.27
CA MET A 159 0.99 6.35 1.91
C MET A 159 1.41 5.95 3.32
N VAL A 160 2.72 5.91 3.53
CA VAL A 160 3.35 5.44 4.77
C VAL A 160 4.07 6.60 5.44
N LYS A 161 3.76 6.86 6.70
CA LYS A 161 4.45 7.86 7.52
C LYS A 161 5.55 7.22 8.35
N ARG A 162 6.80 7.68 8.21
CA ARG A 162 7.98 7.18 8.94
C ARG A 162 8.86 8.35 9.36
N GLY A 163 9.20 8.44 10.65
CA GLY A 163 10.08 9.51 11.15
C GLY A 163 9.59 10.94 10.87
N GLY A 164 8.26 11.14 10.77
CA GLY A 164 7.67 12.43 10.39
C GLY A 164 7.58 12.69 8.88
N GLU A 165 8.27 11.89 8.07
CA GLU A 165 8.26 11.98 6.61
C GLU A 165 7.23 11.03 5.97
N TRP A 166 6.92 11.28 4.70
CA TRP A 166 5.94 10.54 3.91
C TRP A 166 6.60 9.80 2.74
N TYR A 167 6.15 8.57 2.54
CA TYR A 167 6.61 7.66 1.49
C TYR A 167 5.40 7.08 0.74
N ALA A 168 5.50 7.00 -0.58
CA ALA A 168 4.52 6.38 -1.45
C ALA A 168 5.02 4.98 -1.84
N HIS A 169 4.31 3.95 -1.41
CA HIS A 169 4.60 2.56 -1.72
C HIS A 169 3.70 2.12 -2.87
N PHE A 170 4.22 2.12 -4.09
CA PHE A 170 3.52 1.69 -5.30
C PHE A 170 3.54 0.18 -5.39
N VAL A 171 2.37 -0.44 -5.44
CA VAL A 171 2.25 -1.86 -5.78
C VAL A 171 2.09 -1.96 -7.29
N LEU A 172 3.02 -2.70 -7.91
CA LEU A 172 3.05 -2.95 -9.34
C LEU A 172 2.85 -4.44 -9.58
N LYS A 173 2.14 -4.77 -10.65
CA LYS A 173 1.88 -6.15 -11.06
C LYS A 173 2.29 -6.40 -12.49
N LYS A 174 2.74 -7.61 -12.78
CA LYS A 174 3.02 -8.09 -14.13
C LYS A 174 2.69 -9.57 -14.22
N VAL A 175 2.14 -10.01 -15.35
CA VAL A 175 2.04 -11.43 -15.67
C VAL A 175 3.33 -11.82 -16.37
N VAL A 176 4.00 -12.85 -15.87
CA VAL A 176 5.23 -13.40 -16.42
C VAL A 176 5.05 -14.86 -16.76
N GLU A 177 5.74 -15.30 -17.80
CA GLU A 177 5.86 -16.71 -18.12
C GLU A 177 6.97 -17.31 -17.27
N VAL A 178 6.64 -18.40 -16.59
CA VAL A 178 7.57 -19.16 -15.75
C VAL A 178 7.59 -20.58 -16.30
N PRO A 179 8.77 -21.17 -16.57
CA PRO A 179 8.84 -22.56 -17.01
C PRO A 179 8.25 -23.49 -15.95
N ASP A 180 7.71 -24.62 -16.38
CA ASP A 180 7.06 -25.58 -15.47
C ASP A 180 8.10 -26.34 -14.63
N GLU A 181 9.26 -26.65 -15.22
CA GLU A 181 10.43 -27.15 -14.50
C GLU A 181 11.44 -26.02 -14.25
N PRO A 182 11.94 -25.88 -13.00
CA PRO A 182 12.98 -24.90 -12.72
C PRO A 182 14.32 -25.32 -13.32
N GLU A 183 14.97 -24.42 -14.06
CA GLU A 183 16.33 -24.66 -14.61
C GLU A 183 17.40 -24.83 -13.51
N THR A 184 17.17 -24.28 -12.32
CA THR A 184 18.10 -24.35 -11.19
C THR A 184 17.32 -24.24 -9.89
N VAL A 185 17.69 -25.04 -8.89
CA VAL A 185 17.14 -24.93 -7.54
C VAL A 185 18.11 -24.15 -6.67
N ILE A 186 17.67 -23.02 -6.12
CA ILE A 186 18.44 -22.25 -5.14
C ILE A 186 17.94 -22.61 -3.73
N ALA A 187 18.76 -23.35 -2.99
CA ALA A 187 18.53 -23.63 -1.58
C ALA A 187 19.14 -22.51 -0.72
N ILE A 188 18.35 -21.95 0.20
CA ILE A 188 18.81 -20.92 1.14
C ILE A 188 18.63 -21.43 2.56
N ASP A 189 19.72 -21.50 3.33
CA ASP A 189 19.73 -21.96 4.71
C ASP A 189 20.46 -20.97 5.63
N ARG A 190 20.22 -21.05 6.95
CA ARG A 190 20.93 -20.26 7.96
C ARG A 190 21.86 -21.18 8.73
N GLY A 191 23.11 -20.78 8.88
CA GLY A 191 24.11 -21.51 9.68
C GLY A 191 24.43 -20.81 11.00
N GLU A 192 25.14 -21.51 11.88
CA GLU A 192 25.62 -20.95 13.15
C GLU A 192 26.62 -19.81 12.94
N HIS A 193 27.47 -19.93 11.92
CA HIS A 193 28.49 -18.92 11.57
C HIS A 193 28.01 -17.92 10.50
N ASN A 194 27.08 -18.32 9.64
CA ASN A 194 26.63 -17.53 8.49
C ASN A 194 25.14 -17.22 8.59
N LEU A 195 24.77 -15.94 8.54
CA LEU A 195 23.37 -15.50 8.60
C LEU A 195 22.50 -16.13 7.49
N ALA A 196 23.07 -16.33 6.30
CA ALA A 196 22.46 -17.07 5.21
C ALA A 196 23.53 -17.68 4.30
N VAL A 197 23.31 -18.91 3.83
CA VAL A 197 24.08 -19.61 2.81
C VAL A 197 23.12 -19.93 1.66
N ALA A 198 23.51 -19.63 0.43
CA ALA A 198 22.75 -19.96 -0.76
C ALA A 198 23.54 -20.95 -1.62
N VAL A 199 22.91 -22.07 -1.99
CA VAL A 199 23.49 -23.11 -2.86
C VAL A 199 22.61 -23.22 -4.10
N ALA A 200 23.21 -23.06 -5.27
CA ALA A 200 22.56 -23.34 -6.54
C ALA A 200 22.86 -24.79 -6.95
N ILE A 201 21.82 -25.57 -7.16
CA ILE A 201 21.90 -26.93 -7.69
C ILE A 201 21.43 -26.86 -9.15
N SER A 202 22.39 -26.97 -10.06
CA SER A 202 22.20 -27.02 -11.52
C SER A 202 22.41 -28.44 -12.03
#